data_AF-A0A953TXQ7-F1
#
_entry.id   AF-A0A953TXQ7-F1
#
_cell.length_a   1.000
_cell.length_b   1.000
_cell.length_c   1.000
_cell.angle_alpha   90.00
_cell.angle_beta   90.00
_cell.angle_gamma   90.00
#
_symmetry.space_group_name_H-M   'P 1'
#
loop_
_entity.id
_entity.type
_entity.pdbx_description
1 polymer ?
#
loop_
_entity_poly.entity_id
_entity_poly.type
_entity_poly.pdbx_seq_one_letter_code
_entity_poly.pdbx_strand_id
1 'polypeptide(L)'
;MKTVFALSAVAIALFVPSETRAQPTAAERATLAKLDAARASAFLKYLSEDVVTTPSGAGAGTAVAGSSEEKALANAIEQEFKRAGLTVRQEPFPVRTYKYGPVTLTAGGKAIGAVSLHAAGGTWRTRYDVLYARGNEAGGHRVRATLVDAGDGYADDYARTGSVRGKAVLVRRGGGWPTYQILEAAHQGASALLIYDYPGARDDTLKQDSMWYHEQLPTVSVAKRDAVRLKNDLERGPVEVALENRVDSGDGISQNVVATIRGTELPDEWITATAHYDRWFHGAQDNSAGAASLVELARVFAGYRPRRSLMFIATGGEESGIEATESDWLAGSHAFVTAHPEVTRRLAFEFNLDGAGWPSQRGYLHATVDNVAFQRQILADLDLATRLDIRPNISSNVDAWNLGIVGGGAAAYVTWREARPDAPDLFGPIYHTQADVYDPAHFTNLIHDLKIGALGILRMDTAIALPIALTDVAAWVSQSLDSDAARARDVSFDAARRALAAFLNEAQRIDAARKRLT
;
A
#
# COMPACT_ATOMS: atom_id res chain seq x y z
N MET A 1 8.79 29.41 0.54
CA MET A 1 8.18 29.66 -0.77
C MET A 1 6.86 28.88 -0.85
N LYS A 2 5.73 29.57 -0.92
CA LYS A 2 4.39 29.00 -1.07
C LYS A 2 3.93 29.21 -2.52
N THR A 3 3.92 28.17 -3.35
CA THR A 3 3.33 28.09 -4.72
C THR A 3 3.84 26.77 -5.34
N VAL A 4 3.15 25.90 -6.09
CA VAL A 4 1.79 25.74 -6.64
C VAL A 4 1.62 24.22 -6.83
N PHE A 5 0.53 23.62 -6.35
CA PHE A 5 -0.05 22.41 -6.96
C PHE A 5 -1.57 22.56 -6.87
N ALA A 6 -2.12 23.38 -7.75
CA ALA A 6 -3.54 23.33 -8.07
C ALA A 6 -3.67 22.47 -9.33
N LEU A 7 -3.85 21.16 -9.16
CA LEU A 7 -4.46 20.36 -10.22
C LEU A 7 -5.93 20.79 -10.29
N SER A 8 -6.27 21.53 -11.33
CA SER A 8 -7.64 21.89 -11.66
C SER A 8 -8.48 20.61 -11.81
N ALA A 9 -9.34 20.33 -10.83
CA ALA A 9 -10.42 19.38 -10.98
C ALA A 9 -11.43 19.97 -11.98
N VAL A 10 -11.28 19.64 -13.26
CA VAL A 10 -12.33 19.91 -14.24
C VAL A 10 -13.42 18.87 -14.01
N ALA A 11 -14.57 19.33 -13.53
CA ALA A 11 -15.75 18.51 -13.34
C ALA A 11 -16.17 17.90 -14.69
N ILE A 12 -16.15 16.58 -14.75
CA ILE A 12 -16.66 15.79 -15.87
C ILE A 12 -18.18 15.91 -15.86
N ALA A 13 -18.74 16.83 -16.65
CA ALA A 13 -20.16 16.80 -16.99
C ALA A 13 -20.37 15.90 -18.21
N LEU A 14 -20.24 14.58 -18.01
CA LEU A 14 -20.80 13.62 -18.95
C LEU A 14 -22.31 13.62 -18.74
N PHE A 15 -23.07 13.84 -19.80
CA PHE A 15 -24.52 13.70 -19.81
C PHE A 15 -24.85 12.26 -19.41
N VAL A 16 -25.38 12.08 -18.19
CA VAL A 16 -25.80 10.77 -17.67
C VAL A 16 -27.25 10.55 -18.13
N PRO A 17 -27.54 9.60 -19.03
CA PRO A 17 -28.90 9.11 -19.16
C PRO A 17 -29.30 8.58 -17.79
N SER A 18 -30.52 8.84 -17.32
CA SER A 18 -31.02 8.28 -16.07
C SER A 18 -31.00 6.75 -16.15
N GLU A 19 -29.89 6.13 -15.75
CA GLU A 19 -29.77 4.69 -15.66
C GLU A 19 -30.67 4.26 -14.50
N THR A 20 -31.71 3.51 -14.84
CA THR A 20 -32.63 2.87 -13.90
C THR A 20 -31.83 2.09 -12.88
N ARG A 21 -31.91 2.50 -11.61
CA ARG A 21 -31.36 1.79 -10.44
C ARG A 21 -31.83 0.34 -10.46
N ALA A 22 -30.95 -0.60 -10.81
CA ALA A 22 -31.26 -2.02 -10.77
C ALA A 22 -30.76 -2.55 -9.43
N GLN A 23 -31.64 -2.62 -8.42
CA GLN A 23 -31.25 -3.23 -7.14
C GLN A 23 -30.62 -4.62 -7.37
N PRO A 24 -29.64 -5.04 -6.54
CA PRO A 24 -29.01 -6.34 -6.68
C PRO A 24 -30.08 -7.44 -6.76
N THR A 25 -29.92 -8.40 -7.66
CA THR A 25 -30.85 -9.51 -7.88
C THR A 25 -31.07 -10.33 -6.62
N ALA A 26 -32.10 -11.19 -6.60
CA ALA A 26 -32.35 -12.05 -5.45
C ALA A 26 -31.16 -12.97 -5.10
N ALA A 27 -30.47 -13.49 -6.11
CA ALA A 27 -29.28 -14.33 -5.93
C ALA A 27 -28.07 -13.54 -5.42
N GLU A 28 -27.86 -12.31 -5.93
CA GLU A 28 -26.83 -11.41 -5.43
C GLU A 28 -27.10 -11.06 -3.96
N ARG A 29 -28.32 -10.65 -3.61
CA ARG A 29 -28.71 -10.35 -2.22
C ARG A 29 -28.52 -11.55 -1.29
N ALA A 30 -28.85 -12.77 -1.75
CA ALA A 30 -28.65 -13.98 -0.96
C ALA A 30 -27.16 -14.25 -0.68
N THR A 31 -26.26 -13.90 -1.59
CA THR A 31 -24.81 -14.02 -1.39
C THR A 31 -24.30 -12.90 -0.48
N LEU A 32 -24.71 -11.65 -0.74
CA LEU A 32 -24.33 -10.50 0.09
C LEU A 32 -24.82 -10.64 1.55
N ALA A 33 -25.95 -11.31 1.78
CA ALA A 33 -26.47 -11.59 3.11
C ALA A 33 -25.62 -12.59 3.93
N LYS A 34 -24.70 -13.32 3.28
CA LYS A 34 -23.77 -14.22 3.98
C LYS A 34 -22.55 -13.49 4.54
N LEU A 35 -22.26 -12.27 4.09
CA LEU A 35 -21.12 -11.47 4.54
C LEU A 35 -21.29 -11.10 6.02
N ASP A 36 -20.26 -11.35 6.81
CA ASP A 36 -20.23 -11.13 8.24
C ASP A 36 -19.03 -10.26 8.62
N ALA A 37 -19.29 -8.95 8.75
CA ALA A 37 -18.27 -7.98 9.16
C ALA A 37 -17.80 -8.20 10.61
N ALA A 38 -18.62 -8.80 11.48
CA ALA A 38 -18.19 -9.12 12.83
C ALA A 38 -17.18 -10.28 12.84
N ARG A 39 -17.39 -11.28 11.98
CA ARG A 39 -16.39 -12.34 11.75
C ARG A 39 -15.09 -11.78 11.18
N ALA A 40 -15.17 -10.92 10.15
CA ALA A 40 -13.99 -10.28 9.59
C ALA A 40 -13.25 -9.45 10.67
N SER A 41 -13.98 -8.66 11.46
CA SER A 41 -13.44 -7.86 12.55
C SER A 41 -12.76 -8.71 13.64
N ALA A 42 -13.35 -9.85 14.01
CA ALA A 42 -12.75 -10.77 14.98
C ALA A 42 -11.44 -11.39 14.47
N PHE A 43 -11.38 -11.77 13.19
CA PHE A 43 -10.15 -12.30 12.60
C PHE A 43 -9.08 -11.22 12.37
N LEU A 44 -9.49 -10.00 12.01
CA LEU A 44 -8.63 -8.81 12.02
C LEU A 44 -7.95 -8.64 13.38
N LYS A 45 -8.73 -8.62 14.47
CA LYS A 45 -8.16 -8.51 15.83
C LYS A 45 -7.13 -9.61 16.11
N TYR A 46 -7.49 -10.85 15.78
CA TYR A 46 -6.58 -11.99 15.96
C TYR A 46 -5.28 -11.81 15.17
N LEU A 47 -5.36 -11.44 13.90
CA LEU A 47 -4.18 -11.15 13.09
C LEU A 47 -3.35 -10.04 13.74
N SER A 48 -3.94 -8.88 14.07
CA SER A 48 -3.22 -7.69 14.57
C SER A 48 -2.63 -7.84 15.97
N GLU A 49 -3.32 -8.54 16.86
CA GLU A 49 -2.98 -8.57 18.30
C GLU A 49 -2.45 -9.90 18.81
N ASP A 50 -2.79 -11.04 18.18
CA ASP A 50 -2.52 -12.36 18.77
C ASP A 50 -1.47 -13.19 18.01
N VAL A 51 -1.35 -13.01 16.69
CA VAL A 51 -0.42 -13.84 15.88
C VAL A 51 1.04 -13.39 16.02
N VAL A 52 1.28 -12.08 15.90
CA VAL A 52 2.63 -11.48 16.02
C VAL A 52 2.59 -10.41 17.11
N THR A 53 3.22 -10.72 18.24
CA THR A 53 3.32 -9.84 19.42
C THR A 53 4.76 -9.54 19.80
N THR A 54 5.72 -10.12 19.08
CA THR A 54 7.14 -10.01 19.39
C THR A 54 7.61 -8.55 19.22
N PRO A 55 8.38 -8.01 20.19
CA PRO A 55 9.03 -6.74 20.01
C PRO A 55 10.17 -6.88 19.00
N SER A 56 10.28 -5.93 18.08
CA SER A 56 11.39 -5.84 17.14
C SER A 56 11.97 -4.42 17.13
N GLY A 57 13.19 -4.27 16.63
CA GLY A 57 13.77 -2.93 16.40
C GLY A 57 12.99 -2.07 15.41
N ALA A 58 12.13 -2.68 14.58
CA ALA A 58 11.25 -1.99 13.64
C ALA A 58 9.86 -1.67 14.20
N GLY A 59 9.60 -1.95 15.49
CA GLY A 59 8.29 -1.83 16.13
C GLY A 59 7.73 -3.18 16.61
N ALA A 60 6.90 -3.15 17.64
CA ALA A 60 6.21 -4.34 18.14
C ALA A 60 5.06 -4.73 17.21
N GLY A 61 4.93 -6.02 16.90
CA GLY A 61 3.90 -6.55 15.98
C GLY A 61 4.32 -6.62 14.50
N THR A 62 5.43 -5.97 14.15
CA THR A 62 5.97 -5.91 12.79
C THR A 62 6.25 -7.31 12.23
N ALA A 63 5.84 -7.54 10.99
CA ALA A 63 6.09 -8.77 10.24
C ALA A 63 6.57 -8.40 8.84
N VAL A 64 7.86 -8.66 8.55
CA VAL A 64 8.51 -8.28 7.29
C VAL A 64 8.75 -9.48 6.38
N ALA A 65 8.97 -9.25 5.08
CA ALA A 65 9.24 -10.30 4.11
C ALA A 65 10.36 -11.26 4.56
N GLY A 66 10.06 -12.55 4.48
CA GLY A 66 10.95 -13.66 4.84
C GLY A 66 11.12 -13.90 6.34
N SER A 67 10.42 -13.16 7.21
CA SER A 67 10.48 -13.35 8.66
C SER A 67 9.63 -14.54 9.15
N SER A 68 9.96 -15.05 10.34
CA SER A 68 9.12 -16.04 11.03
C SER A 68 7.73 -15.48 11.38
N GLU A 69 7.65 -14.19 11.65
CA GLU A 69 6.45 -13.43 11.96
C GLU A 69 5.52 -13.37 10.76
N GLU A 70 6.04 -13.01 9.58
CA GLU A 70 5.29 -13.07 8.32
C GLU A 70 4.80 -14.50 8.05
N LYS A 71 5.67 -15.50 8.26
CA LYS A 71 5.26 -16.90 8.11
C LYS A 71 4.11 -17.30 9.02
N ALA A 72 4.09 -16.79 10.26
CA ALA A 72 3.01 -17.06 11.21
C ALA A 72 1.66 -16.48 10.73
N LEU A 73 1.67 -15.26 10.20
CA LEU A 73 0.49 -14.62 9.58
C LEU A 73 -0.01 -15.41 8.36
N ALA A 74 0.90 -15.81 7.47
CA ALA A 74 0.56 -16.65 6.32
C ALA A 74 -0.11 -17.97 6.74
N ASN A 75 0.42 -18.63 7.77
CA ASN A 75 -0.14 -19.87 8.29
C ASN A 75 -1.53 -19.66 8.92
N ALA A 76 -1.76 -18.54 9.61
CA ALA A 76 -3.06 -18.20 10.18
C ALA A 76 -4.12 -18.00 9.08
N ILE A 77 -3.78 -17.29 8.01
CA ILE A 77 -4.66 -17.06 6.85
C ILE A 77 -4.93 -18.38 6.12
N GLU A 78 -3.89 -19.19 5.87
CA GLU A 78 -4.04 -20.50 5.24
C GLU A 78 -5.02 -21.39 6.02
N GLN A 79 -4.93 -21.38 7.36
CA GLN A 79 -5.84 -22.15 8.20
C GLN A 79 -7.29 -21.70 8.05
N GLU A 80 -7.57 -20.40 7.97
CA GLU A 80 -8.94 -19.91 7.75
C GLU A 80 -9.48 -20.27 6.37
N PHE A 81 -8.66 -20.16 5.31
CA PHE A 81 -9.07 -20.63 3.99
C PHE A 81 -9.37 -22.15 3.98
N LYS A 82 -8.55 -22.95 4.66
CA LYS A 82 -8.80 -24.41 4.81
C LYS A 82 -10.06 -24.69 5.61
N ARG A 83 -10.32 -23.94 6.70
CA ARG A 83 -11.56 -24.05 7.49
C ARG A 83 -12.80 -23.72 6.67
N ALA A 84 -12.69 -22.80 5.71
CA ALA A 84 -13.74 -22.52 4.75
C ALA A 84 -13.94 -23.63 3.69
N GLY A 85 -13.07 -24.65 3.64
CA GLY A 85 -13.15 -25.78 2.71
C GLY A 85 -12.59 -25.48 1.32
N LEU A 86 -11.72 -24.47 1.19
CA LEU A 86 -11.11 -24.07 -0.08
C LEU A 86 -9.86 -24.92 -0.39
N THR A 87 -9.51 -24.98 -1.68
CA THR A 87 -8.20 -25.49 -2.11
C THR A 87 -7.17 -24.39 -1.90
N VAL A 88 -6.19 -24.62 -1.03
CA VAL A 88 -5.20 -23.62 -0.60
C VAL A 88 -3.79 -24.10 -0.89
N ARG A 89 -2.93 -23.19 -1.33
CA ARG A 89 -1.49 -23.40 -1.45
C ARG A 89 -0.75 -22.15 -0.99
N GLN A 90 0.46 -22.35 -0.44
CA GLN A 90 1.41 -21.26 -0.27
C GLN A 90 2.41 -21.28 -1.43
N GLU A 91 2.64 -20.13 -2.05
CA GLU A 91 3.57 -19.97 -3.17
C GLU A 91 4.80 -19.18 -2.71
N PRO A 92 5.95 -19.85 -2.47
CA PRO A 92 7.15 -19.18 -2.01
C PRO A 92 7.84 -18.41 -3.13
N PHE A 93 8.43 -17.26 -2.80
CA PHE A 93 9.23 -16.47 -3.73
C PHE A 93 10.43 -15.80 -3.02
N PRO A 94 11.54 -15.56 -3.75
CA PRO A 94 12.74 -14.97 -3.17
C PRO A 94 12.53 -13.50 -2.84
N VAL A 95 13.05 -13.10 -1.67
CA VAL A 95 13.03 -11.71 -1.19
C VAL A 95 14.35 -11.38 -0.50
N ARG A 96 14.64 -10.09 -0.35
CA ARG A 96 15.60 -9.64 0.66
C ARG A 96 14.89 -9.61 2.01
N THR A 97 15.37 -10.39 2.97
CA THR A 97 14.81 -10.37 4.33
C THR A 97 15.66 -9.50 5.25
N TYR A 98 14.99 -8.90 6.24
CA TYR A 98 15.59 -7.98 7.21
C TYR A 98 15.27 -8.43 8.64
N LYS A 99 16.28 -8.42 9.51
CA LYS A 99 16.15 -8.70 10.94
C LYS A 99 16.63 -7.51 11.74
N TYR A 100 15.72 -6.96 12.55
CA TYR A 100 15.93 -5.76 13.34
C TYR A 100 16.34 -6.13 14.75
N GLY A 101 17.58 -5.80 15.12
CA GLY A 101 18.04 -5.85 16.49
C GLY A 101 17.39 -4.75 17.35
N PRO A 102 17.42 -4.86 18.69
CA PRO A 102 16.95 -3.80 19.56
C PRO A 102 17.65 -2.47 19.28
N VAL A 103 16.89 -1.37 19.32
CA VAL A 103 17.45 -0.02 19.20
C VAL A 103 17.72 0.53 20.59
N THR A 104 18.95 0.97 20.85
CA THR A 104 19.26 1.77 22.04
C THR A 104 19.69 3.15 21.62
N LEU A 105 19.00 4.18 22.12
CA LEU A 105 19.32 5.56 21.85
C LEU A 105 19.40 6.32 23.17
N THR A 106 20.55 6.95 23.40
CA THR A 106 20.71 7.95 24.46
C THR A 106 21.15 9.26 23.86
N ALA A 107 20.62 10.36 24.36
CA ALA A 107 21.05 11.69 23.97
C ALA A 107 21.05 12.61 25.20
N GLY A 108 22.15 13.32 25.42
CA GLY A 108 22.33 14.15 26.63
C GLY A 108 22.24 13.33 27.92
N GLY A 109 22.70 12.07 27.89
CA GLY A 109 22.65 11.14 29.02
C GLY A 109 21.26 10.56 29.35
N LYS A 110 20.23 10.83 28.53
CA LYS A 110 18.86 10.31 28.72
C LYS A 110 18.50 9.31 27.64
N ALA A 111 17.80 8.24 28.01
CA ALA A 111 17.24 7.29 27.06
C ALA A 111 16.10 7.93 26.24
N ILE A 112 16.02 7.55 24.96
CA ILE A 112 14.98 7.98 24.02
C ILE A 112 14.39 6.74 23.35
N GLY A 113 13.06 6.66 23.31
CA GLY A 113 12.36 5.61 22.56
C GLY A 113 12.56 5.80 21.06
N ALA A 114 12.97 4.75 20.37
CA ALA A 114 13.27 4.79 18.95
C ALA A 114 13.03 3.44 18.27
N VAL A 115 12.73 3.46 16.97
CA VAL A 115 12.70 2.29 16.10
C VAL A 115 13.58 2.53 14.88
N SER A 116 14.20 1.48 14.36
CA SER A 116 14.97 1.50 13.11
C SER A 116 14.01 1.68 11.96
N LEU A 117 14.30 2.59 11.03
CA LEU A 117 13.57 2.60 9.76
C LEU A 117 13.96 1.40 8.89
N HIS A 118 13.02 0.88 8.10
CA HIS A 118 13.25 -0.27 7.24
C HIS A 118 14.34 0.03 6.21
N ALA A 119 15.24 -0.93 6.01
CA ALA A 119 16.44 -0.80 5.17
C ALA A 119 17.36 0.40 5.51
N ALA A 120 17.09 1.13 6.60
CA ALA A 120 17.80 2.33 7.03
C ALA A 120 18.57 2.06 8.33
N GLY A 121 19.60 1.24 8.21
CA GLY A 121 20.44 0.81 9.33
C GLY A 121 21.63 0.06 8.79
N GLY A 122 22.76 0.11 9.51
CA GLY A 122 24.03 -0.46 9.07
C GLY A 122 23.87 -1.91 8.62
N THR A 123 23.78 -2.12 7.31
CA THR A 123 23.78 -3.44 6.69
C THR A 123 25.19 -4.00 6.86
N TRP A 124 25.35 -4.99 7.73
CA TRP A 124 26.63 -5.68 7.90
C TRP A 124 26.75 -6.74 6.81
N ARG A 125 27.03 -6.28 5.59
CA ARG A 125 27.58 -7.07 4.49
C ARG A 125 27.89 -6.10 3.37
N THR A 126 28.85 -6.47 2.53
CA THR A 126 29.02 -5.79 1.26
C THR A 126 27.77 -6.00 0.42
N ARG A 127 27.21 -4.93 -0.14
CA ARG A 127 26.25 -5.02 -1.25
C ARG A 127 27.03 -4.65 -2.50
N TYR A 128 27.05 -5.53 -3.50
CA TYR A 128 27.89 -5.36 -4.70
C TYR A 128 29.37 -5.07 -4.37
N ASP A 129 29.94 -5.79 -3.40
CA ASP A 129 31.32 -5.59 -2.90
C ASP A 129 31.62 -4.22 -2.25
N VAL A 130 30.60 -3.39 -2.03
CA VAL A 130 30.72 -2.11 -1.32
C VAL A 130 30.19 -2.26 0.11
N LEU A 131 31.03 -1.93 1.10
CA LEU A 131 30.62 -1.89 2.50
C LEU A 131 29.72 -0.66 2.74
N TYR A 132 28.42 -0.89 2.86
CA TYR A 132 27.45 0.17 3.18
C TYR A 132 27.24 0.24 4.69
N ALA A 133 28.08 1.01 5.38
CA ALA A 133 27.78 1.47 6.72
C ALA A 133 28.45 2.82 7.01
N ARG A 134 27.67 3.80 7.48
CA ARG A 134 28.18 5.08 8.02
C ARG A 134 27.74 5.29 9.47
N GLY A 135 28.06 4.35 10.35
CA GLY A 135 28.26 4.67 11.76
C GLY A 135 29.75 4.87 12.03
N ASN A 136 30.11 5.49 13.16
CA ASN A 136 31.51 5.83 13.44
C ASN A 136 32.19 4.85 14.41
N GLU A 137 31.48 3.87 14.95
CA GLU A 137 32.01 2.84 15.82
C GLU A 137 31.55 1.44 15.43
N ALA A 138 32.35 0.44 15.81
CA ALA A 138 32.01 -0.97 15.79
C ALA A 138 31.53 -1.50 14.41
N GLY A 139 32.05 -0.98 13.29
CA GLY A 139 31.59 -1.40 11.97
C GLY A 139 30.20 -0.87 11.59
N GLY A 140 29.78 0.24 12.21
CA GLY A 140 28.65 1.05 11.76
C GLY A 140 27.33 0.83 12.50
N HIS A 141 27.27 -0.13 13.44
CA HIS A 141 26.07 -0.36 14.26
C HIS A 141 26.04 0.49 15.52
N ARG A 142 27.18 1.07 15.93
CA ARG A 142 27.23 2.06 17.00
C ARG A 142 27.65 3.42 16.46
N VAL A 143 27.01 4.44 17.00
CA VAL A 143 27.30 5.84 16.72
C VAL A 143 27.48 6.56 18.04
N ARG A 144 28.61 7.27 18.18
CA ARG A 144 28.83 8.27 19.23
C ARG A 144 29.14 9.61 18.59
N ALA A 145 28.23 10.55 18.66
CA ALA A 145 28.37 11.78 17.93
C ALA A 145 27.66 12.95 18.61
N THR A 146 28.16 14.16 18.38
CA THR A 146 27.40 15.39 18.68
C THR A 146 26.16 15.47 17.80
N LEU A 147 25.05 15.92 18.37
CA LEU A 147 23.80 16.15 17.67
C LEU A 147 23.77 17.54 17.03
N VAL A 148 23.21 17.63 15.82
CA VAL A 148 22.89 18.90 15.14
C VAL A 148 21.43 18.88 14.72
N ASP A 149 20.71 19.97 14.98
CA ASP A 149 19.38 20.20 14.40
C ASP A 149 19.55 20.66 12.94
N ALA A 150 19.05 19.86 12.01
CA ALA A 150 19.13 20.11 10.57
C ALA A 150 17.78 20.52 9.98
N GLY A 151 16.85 21.03 10.81
CA GLY A 151 15.58 21.58 10.33
C GLY A 151 14.78 20.53 9.57
N ASP A 152 14.45 20.84 8.31
CA ASP A 152 13.71 19.95 7.42
C ASP A 152 14.61 18.99 6.63
N GLY A 153 15.93 19.03 6.84
CA GLY A 153 16.86 18.06 6.28
C GLY A 153 17.02 18.10 4.76
N TYR A 154 16.81 19.27 4.13
CA TYR A 154 17.10 19.50 2.71
C TYR A 154 18.37 20.35 2.54
N ALA A 155 18.88 20.43 1.31
CA ALA A 155 20.15 21.11 0.99
C ALA A 155 20.26 22.53 1.59
N ASP A 156 19.18 23.31 1.54
CA ASP A 156 19.13 24.67 2.12
C ASP A 156 19.28 24.68 3.65
N ASP A 157 18.79 23.65 4.35
CA ASP A 157 18.99 23.50 5.78
C ASP A 157 20.46 23.24 6.11
N TYR A 158 21.10 22.33 5.39
CA TYR A 158 22.51 22.00 5.60
C TYR A 158 23.46 23.16 5.27
N ALA A 159 23.10 23.99 4.30
CA ALA A 159 23.81 25.24 4.02
C ALA A 159 23.80 26.21 5.22
N ARG A 160 22.77 26.16 6.08
CA ARG A 160 22.66 26.99 7.30
C ARG A 160 23.29 26.36 8.53
N THR A 161 23.32 25.03 8.65
CA THR A 161 23.86 24.34 9.84
C THR A 161 25.38 24.35 9.95
N GLY A 162 26.09 24.56 8.84
CA GLY A 162 27.52 24.28 8.74
C GLY A 162 27.81 22.77 8.66
N SER A 163 29.07 22.36 8.84
CA SER A 163 29.46 20.96 8.64
C SER A 163 28.82 20.00 9.65
N VAL A 164 28.15 18.97 9.10
CA VAL A 164 27.57 17.83 9.83
C VAL A 164 28.38 16.54 9.68
N ARG A 165 29.58 16.62 9.07
CA ARG A 165 30.43 15.45 8.87
C ARG A 165 30.78 14.79 10.21
N GLY A 166 30.46 13.51 10.36
CA GLY A 166 30.72 12.75 11.59
C GLY A 166 29.69 12.95 12.70
N LYS A 167 28.66 13.78 12.48
CA LYS A 167 27.66 14.16 13.48
C LYS A 167 26.36 13.37 13.32
N ALA A 168 25.58 13.26 14.39
CA ALA A 168 24.18 12.83 14.29
C ALA A 168 23.32 14.05 13.93
N VAL A 169 22.32 13.88 13.08
CA VAL A 169 21.42 14.95 12.67
C VAL A 169 19.97 14.65 13.09
N LEU A 170 19.30 15.66 13.64
CA LEU A 170 17.87 15.65 13.96
C LEU A 170 17.12 16.36 12.84
N VAL A 171 16.17 15.67 12.20
CA VAL A 171 15.41 16.19 11.05
C VAL A 171 13.92 16.03 11.27
N ARG A 172 13.20 17.10 10.98
CA ARG A 172 11.74 17.13 10.93
C ARG A 172 11.27 16.55 9.60
N ARG A 173 10.54 15.44 9.62
CA ARG A 173 10.12 14.72 8.42
C ARG A 173 9.03 15.44 7.63
N GLY A 174 8.00 15.92 8.32
CA GLY A 174 6.77 16.35 7.66
C GLY A 174 6.00 15.17 7.04
N GLY A 175 5.21 15.41 5.99
CA GLY A 175 4.27 14.43 5.43
C GLY A 175 4.82 13.52 4.32
N GLY A 176 6.06 13.72 3.87
CA GLY A 176 6.66 12.95 2.78
C GLY A 176 7.41 11.70 3.23
N TRP A 177 7.86 10.91 2.26
CA TRP A 177 8.83 9.82 2.49
C TRP A 177 10.20 10.42 2.81
N PRO A 178 10.93 9.91 3.83
CA PRO A 178 12.17 10.53 4.31
C PRO A 178 13.38 10.22 3.40
N THR A 179 13.18 9.53 2.27
CA THR A 179 14.24 9.10 1.34
C THR A 179 15.20 10.23 0.96
N TYR A 180 14.68 11.36 0.52
CA TYR A 180 15.52 12.49 0.12
C TYR A 180 16.27 13.12 1.30
N GLN A 181 15.64 13.19 2.47
CA GLN A 181 16.27 13.72 3.68
C GLN A 181 17.44 12.84 4.13
N ILE A 182 17.30 11.52 3.95
CA ILE A 182 18.32 10.53 4.30
C ILE A 182 19.48 10.56 3.32
N LEU A 183 19.20 10.60 2.02
CA LEU A 183 20.22 10.75 0.98
C LEU A 183 21.00 12.06 1.16
N GLU A 184 20.32 13.16 1.48
CA GLU A 184 20.97 14.44 1.75
C GLU A 184 21.85 14.37 3.00
N ALA A 185 21.35 13.82 4.12
CA ALA A 185 22.15 13.62 5.33
C ALA A 185 23.42 12.79 5.06
N ALA A 186 23.29 11.71 4.28
CA ALA A 186 24.41 10.86 3.87
C ALA A 186 25.41 11.64 2.99
N HIS A 187 24.92 12.43 2.04
CA HIS A 187 25.73 13.28 1.16
C HIS A 187 26.56 14.29 1.97
N GLN A 188 25.95 14.91 2.98
CA GLN A 188 26.59 15.88 3.87
C GLN A 188 27.56 15.24 4.89
N GLY A 189 27.62 13.90 4.93
CA GLY A 189 28.58 13.14 5.74
C GLY A 189 28.14 12.89 7.18
N ALA A 190 26.85 13.01 7.49
CA ALA A 190 26.31 12.66 8.80
C ALA A 190 26.55 11.16 9.12
N SER A 191 26.59 10.85 10.42
CA SER A 191 26.81 9.49 10.96
C SER A 191 25.55 8.84 11.53
N ALA A 192 24.48 9.60 11.74
CA ALA A 192 23.16 9.06 12.05
C ALA A 192 22.07 10.10 11.74
N LEU A 193 20.86 9.63 11.46
CA LEU A 193 19.67 10.46 11.32
C LEU A 193 18.60 10.07 12.34
N LEU A 194 18.10 11.07 13.08
CA LEU A 194 16.92 10.94 13.93
C LEU A 194 15.79 11.72 13.25
N ILE A 195 14.73 11.03 12.83
CA ILE A 195 13.56 11.66 12.20
C ILE A 195 12.36 11.78 13.16
N TYR A 196 11.58 12.85 13.03
CA TYR A 196 10.40 13.11 13.87
C TYR A 196 9.32 13.98 13.17
N ASP A 197 8.20 14.23 13.85
CA ASP A 197 7.09 15.13 13.45
C ASP A 197 6.31 14.67 12.21
N TYR A 198 5.47 13.67 12.43
CA TYR A 198 4.51 13.15 11.47
C TYR A 198 3.21 13.96 11.55
N PRO A 199 2.75 14.62 10.46
CA PRO A 199 1.58 15.49 10.51
C PRO A 199 0.34 14.80 11.10
N GLY A 200 -0.26 15.44 12.10
CA GLY A 200 -1.46 14.96 12.78
C GLY A 200 -1.26 13.81 13.78
N ALA A 201 -0.08 13.19 13.82
CA ALA A 201 0.23 12.13 14.78
C ALA A 201 0.39 12.67 16.21
N ARG A 202 0.22 11.79 17.20
CA ARG A 202 0.45 12.11 18.61
C ARG A 202 1.93 12.41 18.86
N ASP A 203 2.22 13.23 19.86
CA ASP A 203 3.60 13.64 20.18
C ASP A 203 4.52 12.49 20.64
N ASP A 204 3.95 11.35 21.04
CA ASP A 204 4.65 10.13 21.47
C ASP A 204 4.83 9.09 20.34
N THR A 205 4.38 9.40 19.12
CA THR A 205 4.35 8.47 17.98
C THR A 205 5.74 8.19 17.42
N LEU A 206 6.05 6.91 17.20
CA LEU A 206 7.11 6.42 16.33
C LEU A 206 6.48 5.93 15.03
N LYS A 207 7.14 6.18 13.91
CA LYS A 207 6.69 5.75 12.59
C LYS A 207 7.73 4.86 11.94
N GLN A 208 7.23 3.93 11.17
CA GLN A 208 7.98 3.06 10.29
C GLN A 208 7.58 3.35 8.85
N ASP A 209 8.50 3.14 7.91
CA ASP A 209 8.24 3.18 6.47
C ASP A 209 9.40 2.51 5.75
N SER A 210 9.11 1.89 4.61
CA SER A 210 10.16 1.28 3.78
C SER A 210 10.96 2.30 2.99
N MET A 211 12.23 1.96 2.79
CA MET A 211 13.22 2.81 2.17
C MET A 211 14.00 2.02 1.12
N TRP A 212 13.80 2.37 -0.14
CA TRP A 212 14.27 1.57 -1.26
C TRP A 212 15.63 1.96 -1.81
N TYR A 213 16.29 2.90 -1.13
CA TYR A 213 17.65 3.32 -1.45
C TYR A 213 18.56 2.87 -0.33
N HIS A 214 19.20 1.72 -0.50
CA HIS A 214 19.92 0.97 0.53
C HIS A 214 21.29 1.56 0.96
N GLU A 215 21.56 2.82 0.62
CA GLU A 215 22.87 3.47 0.84
C GLU A 215 22.87 4.37 2.09
N GLN A 216 22.34 3.90 3.21
CA GLN A 216 21.90 4.81 4.28
C GLN A 216 22.79 4.77 5.52
N LEU A 217 23.00 5.97 6.05
CA LEU A 217 23.42 6.17 7.43
C LEU A 217 22.40 5.53 8.40
N PRO A 218 22.83 5.09 9.59
CA PRO A 218 21.92 4.63 10.64
C PRO A 218 20.79 5.63 10.88
N THR A 219 19.55 5.20 10.65
CA THR A 219 18.37 6.06 10.76
C THR A 219 17.35 5.49 11.72
N VAL A 220 16.83 6.33 12.60
CA VAL A 220 15.80 5.96 13.56
C VAL A 220 14.68 6.97 13.60
N SER A 221 13.45 6.48 13.79
CA SER A 221 12.32 7.33 14.17
C SER A 221 12.33 7.58 15.67
N VAL A 222 12.15 8.83 16.07
CA VAL A 222 11.95 9.26 17.46
C VAL A 222 10.65 10.05 17.62
N ALA A 223 10.12 10.05 18.83
CA ALA A 223 8.88 10.77 19.13
C ALA A 223 9.09 12.29 19.06
N LYS A 224 8.06 13.02 18.62
CA LYS A 224 8.09 14.49 18.51
C LYS A 224 8.40 15.16 19.85
N ARG A 225 7.83 14.67 20.96
CA ARG A 225 8.13 15.19 22.30
C ARG A 225 9.62 15.10 22.65
N ASP A 226 10.28 14.02 22.23
CA ASP A 226 11.69 13.78 22.53
C ASP A 226 12.57 14.65 21.63
N ALA A 227 12.20 14.83 20.36
CA ALA A 227 12.85 15.79 19.47
C ALA A 227 12.75 17.24 19.96
N VAL A 228 11.57 17.68 20.43
CA VAL A 228 11.38 19.01 21.04
C VAL A 228 12.27 19.18 22.27
N ARG A 229 12.36 18.16 23.13
CA ARG A 229 13.28 18.16 24.27
C ARG A 229 14.73 18.31 23.82
N LEU A 230 15.15 17.57 22.79
CA LEU A 230 16.51 17.64 22.25
C LEU A 230 16.85 19.02 21.69
N LYS A 231 15.91 19.68 21.00
CA LYS A 231 16.10 21.06 20.53
C LYS A 231 16.34 22.03 21.69
N ASN A 232 15.56 21.92 22.76
CA ASN A 232 15.75 22.74 23.97
C ASN A 232 17.09 22.43 24.68
N ASP A 233 17.53 21.17 24.67
CA ASP A 233 18.82 20.79 25.25
C ASP A 233 19.99 21.35 24.40
N LEU A 234 19.85 21.38 23.06
CA LEU A 234 20.83 22.00 22.14
C LEU A 234 21.00 23.50 22.33
N GLU A 235 19.94 24.22 22.73
CA GLU A 235 20.03 25.65 23.10
C GLU A 235 20.87 25.89 24.37
N ARG A 236 20.99 24.87 25.23
CA ARG A 236 21.74 24.94 26.50
C ARG A 236 23.18 24.47 26.35
N GLY A 237 23.50 23.74 25.28
CA GLY A 237 24.85 23.29 24.99
C GLY A 237 24.90 22.03 24.11
N PRO A 238 26.10 21.51 23.84
CA PRO A 238 26.27 20.31 23.02
C PRO A 238 25.54 19.10 23.60
N VAL A 239 24.86 18.35 22.74
CA VAL A 239 24.18 17.09 23.09
C VAL A 239 24.92 15.94 22.43
N GLU A 240 25.45 15.02 23.24
CA GLU A 240 26.04 13.77 22.76
C GLU A 240 24.96 12.71 22.54
N VAL A 241 25.02 12.03 21.39
CA VAL A 241 24.20 10.88 21.04
C VAL A 241 25.04 9.61 21.14
N ALA A 242 24.51 8.59 21.80
CA ALA A 242 24.96 7.22 21.62
C ALA A 242 23.80 6.37 21.09
N LEU A 243 23.95 5.84 19.87
CA LEU A 243 22.97 5.02 19.17
C LEU A 243 23.56 3.65 18.89
N GLU A 244 22.84 2.59 19.24
CA GLU A 244 23.02 1.25 18.71
C GLU A 244 21.82 0.90 17.84
N ASN A 245 22.06 0.71 16.55
CA ASN A 245 21.05 0.34 15.56
C ASN A 245 21.62 -0.76 14.66
N ARG A 246 21.03 -1.95 14.73
CA ARG A 246 21.48 -3.12 13.98
C ARG A 246 20.36 -3.65 13.10
N VAL A 247 20.59 -3.65 11.80
CA VAL A 247 19.68 -4.23 10.80
C VAL A 247 20.47 -5.24 9.99
N ASP A 248 20.13 -6.52 10.17
CA ASP A 248 20.72 -7.62 9.44
C ASP A 248 19.91 -7.84 8.17
N SER A 249 20.56 -7.97 7.01
CA SER A 249 19.88 -8.33 5.78
C SER A 249 20.49 -9.56 5.12
N GLY A 250 19.66 -10.36 4.48
CA GLY A 250 20.04 -11.61 3.85
C GLY A 250 19.04 -12.01 2.79
N ASP A 251 19.35 -13.07 2.06
CA ASP A 251 18.40 -13.66 1.14
C ASP A 251 17.41 -14.49 1.95
N GLY A 252 16.12 -14.35 1.63
CA GLY A 252 15.03 -15.02 2.32
C GLY A 252 13.94 -15.45 1.35
N ILE A 253 12.90 -16.08 1.90
CA ILE A 253 11.74 -16.56 1.15
C ILE A 253 10.49 -16.03 1.83
N SER A 254 9.71 -15.20 1.13
CA SER A 254 8.34 -14.85 1.50
C SER A 254 7.37 -15.80 0.77
N GLN A 255 6.07 -15.67 1.01
CA GLN A 255 5.04 -16.49 0.38
C GLN A 255 3.74 -15.73 0.13
N ASN A 256 3.06 -16.07 -0.96
CA ASN A 256 1.64 -15.75 -1.12
C ASN A 256 0.81 -16.93 -0.59
N VAL A 257 -0.35 -16.64 0.00
CA VAL A 257 -1.34 -17.66 0.37
C VAL A 257 -2.50 -17.58 -0.61
N VAL A 258 -2.65 -18.61 -1.45
CA VAL A 258 -3.60 -18.62 -2.57
C VAL A 258 -4.69 -19.64 -2.30
N ALA A 259 -5.93 -19.17 -2.21
CA ALA A 259 -7.12 -20.02 -2.22
C ALA A 259 -7.84 -19.95 -3.57
N THR A 260 -8.29 -21.09 -4.11
CA THR A 260 -8.87 -21.16 -5.45
C THR A 260 -10.20 -21.93 -5.47
N ILE A 261 -11.14 -21.44 -6.28
CA ILE A 261 -12.38 -22.12 -6.66
C ILE A 261 -12.40 -22.23 -8.18
N ARG A 262 -12.37 -23.46 -8.72
CA ARG A 262 -12.33 -23.68 -10.17
C ARG A 262 -13.68 -23.37 -10.81
N GLY A 263 -13.65 -22.63 -11.92
CA GLY A 263 -14.80 -22.33 -12.75
C GLY A 263 -15.39 -23.57 -13.45
N THR A 264 -16.70 -23.56 -13.70
CA THR A 264 -17.41 -24.68 -14.35
C THR A 264 -17.46 -24.57 -15.87
N GLU A 265 -17.44 -23.35 -16.41
CA GLU A 265 -17.59 -23.09 -17.85
C GLU A 265 -16.33 -22.49 -18.47
N LEU A 266 -15.71 -21.53 -17.77
CA LEU A 266 -14.55 -20.76 -18.18
C LEU A 266 -13.43 -20.92 -17.14
N PRO A 267 -12.92 -22.15 -16.90
CA PRO A 267 -11.97 -22.41 -15.82
C PRO A 267 -10.62 -21.69 -15.96
N ASP A 268 -10.29 -21.21 -17.16
CA ASP A 268 -9.05 -20.49 -17.45
C ASP A 268 -9.23 -18.97 -17.53
N GLU A 269 -10.44 -18.46 -17.26
CA GLU A 269 -10.70 -17.04 -16.99
C GLU A 269 -10.75 -16.83 -15.49
N TRP A 270 -10.13 -15.75 -15.02
CA TRP A 270 -9.88 -15.55 -13.59
C TRP A 270 -10.55 -14.29 -13.07
N ILE A 271 -11.06 -14.38 -11.85
CA ILE A 271 -11.41 -13.22 -11.03
C ILE A 271 -10.61 -13.35 -9.74
N THR A 272 -9.90 -12.29 -9.37
CA THR A 272 -9.02 -12.27 -8.21
C THR A 272 -9.51 -11.29 -7.16
N ALA A 273 -9.24 -11.58 -5.90
CA ALA A 273 -9.25 -10.60 -4.83
C ALA A 273 -7.93 -10.69 -4.05
N THR A 274 -7.37 -9.55 -3.70
CA THR A 274 -6.02 -9.46 -3.11
C THR A 274 -6.02 -8.62 -1.83
N ALA A 275 -5.12 -8.94 -0.91
CA ALA A 275 -4.74 -8.09 0.23
C ALA A 275 -3.39 -8.57 0.76
N HIS A 276 -2.48 -7.67 1.09
CA HIS A 276 -1.24 -8.08 1.72
C HIS A 276 -1.45 -8.35 3.22
N TYR A 277 -0.55 -9.11 3.80
CA TYR A 277 -0.63 -9.49 5.21
C TYR A 277 0.66 -9.21 6.00
N ASP A 278 1.78 -8.91 5.32
CA ASP A 278 2.93 -8.30 5.99
C ASP A 278 2.60 -6.87 6.39
N ARG A 279 3.29 -6.36 7.41
CA ARG A 279 2.87 -5.13 8.09
C ARG A 279 3.96 -4.50 8.95
N TRP A 280 3.83 -3.19 9.14
CA TRP A 280 4.50 -2.46 10.22
C TRP A 280 3.67 -2.39 11.50
N PHE A 281 4.34 -2.50 12.64
CA PHE A 281 3.70 -2.55 13.96
C PHE A 281 2.55 -3.59 13.98
N HIS A 282 1.47 -3.33 14.71
CA HIS A 282 0.30 -4.21 14.74
C HIS A 282 -0.52 -4.18 13.45
N GLY A 283 -0.35 -3.13 12.62
CA GLY A 283 -0.92 -3.02 11.28
C GLY A 283 -2.38 -3.41 11.20
N ALA A 284 -3.20 -2.89 12.11
CA ALA A 284 -4.61 -3.28 12.16
C ALA A 284 -5.34 -2.80 10.91
N GLN A 285 -5.16 -1.54 10.56
CA GLN A 285 -5.68 -0.96 9.33
C GLN A 285 -4.78 -1.31 8.13
N ASP A 286 -3.46 -1.26 8.28
CA ASP A 286 -2.49 -1.60 7.24
C ASP A 286 -1.63 -2.82 7.62
N ASN A 287 -1.99 -4.05 7.23
CA ASN A 287 -3.19 -4.40 6.46
C ASN A 287 -3.91 -5.65 6.95
N SER A 288 -3.94 -5.83 8.27
CA SER A 288 -4.69 -6.94 8.89
C SER A 288 -6.19 -6.87 8.52
N ALA A 289 -6.74 -5.68 8.31
CA ALA A 289 -8.15 -5.48 7.96
C ALA A 289 -8.46 -5.94 6.53
N GLY A 290 -7.57 -5.66 5.57
CA GLY A 290 -7.68 -6.18 4.21
C GLY A 290 -7.54 -7.69 4.17
N ALA A 291 -6.51 -8.25 4.83
CA ALA A 291 -6.30 -9.69 4.91
C ALA A 291 -7.49 -10.43 5.55
N ALA A 292 -8.08 -9.86 6.61
CA ALA A 292 -9.26 -10.45 7.24
C ALA A 292 -10.52 -10.35 6.37
N SER A 293 -10.68 -9.24 5.65
CA SER A 293 -11.77 -9.05 4.68
C SER A 293 -11.65 -10.04 3.52
N LEU A 294 -10.44 -10.31 3.05
CA LEU A 294 -10.16 -11.29 2.00
C LEU A 294 -10.59 -12.70 2.44
N VAL A 295 -10.25 -13.08 3.68
CA VAL A 295 -10.67 -14.36 4.27
C VAL A 295 -12.20 -14.47 4.38
N GLU A 296 -12.88 -13.40 4.76
CA GLU A 296 -14.34 -13.37 4.82
C GLU A 296 -14.99 -13.48 3.44
N LEU A 297 -14.45 -12.76 2.45
CA LEU A 297 -14.90 -12.84 1.07
C LEU A 297 -14.75 -14.27 0.53
N ALA A 298 -13.58 -14.87 0.72
CA ALA A 298 -13.31 -16.24 0.32
C ALA A 298 -14.26 -17.25 0.97
N ARG A 299 -14.58 -17.07 2.25
CA ARG A 299 -15.56 -17.92 2.97
C ARG A 299 -16.96 -17.81 2.35
N VAL A 300 -17.42 -16.61 2.00
CA VAL A 300 -18.75 -16.43 1.41
C VAL A 300 -18.89 -17.12 0.06
N PHE A 301 -17.79 -17.13 -0.72
CA PHE A 301 -17.74 -17.85 -1.98
C PHE A 301 -17.42 -19.35 -1.83
N ALA A 302 -17.08 -19.84 -0.65
CA ALA A 302 -16.88 -21.27 -0.44
C ALA A 302 -18.16 -22.06 -0.78
N GLY A 303 -18.04 -23.02 -1.70
CA GLY A 303 -19.17 -23.78 -2.23
C GLY A 303 -19.98 -23.09 -3.34
N TYR A 304 -19.64 -21.85 -3.72
CA TYR A 304 -20.12 -21.24 -4.95
C TYR A 304 -19.60 -22.03 -6.16
N ARG A 305 -20.41 -22.10 -7.22
CA ARG A 305 -20.05 -22.75 -8.49
C ARG A 305 -19.90 -21.66 -9.55
N PRO A 306 -18.75 -20.97 -9.59
CA PRO A 306 -18.55 -19.85 -10.49
C PRO A 306 -18.38 -20.36 -11.93
N ARG A 307 -18.72 -19.52 -12.92
CA ARG A 307 -18.45 -19.79 -14.33
C ARG A 307 -16.94 -19.67 -14.60
N ARG A 308 -16.33 -18.60 -14.10
CA ARG A 308 -14.90 -18.29 -14.12
C ARG A 308 -14.22 -18.84 -12.87
N SER A 309 -12.91 -19.05 -12.90
CA SER A 309 -12.19 -19.42 -11.68
C SER A 309 -12.04 -18.21 -10.74
N LEU A 310 -12.28 -18.42 -9.45
CA LEU A 310 -12.05 -17.40 -8.42
C LEU A 310 -10.74 -17.68 -7.69
N MET A 311 -9.96 -16.64 -7.42
CA MET A 311 -8.72 -16.74 -6.65
C MET A 311 -8.64 -15.65 -5.58
N PHE A 312 -8.38 -16.05 -4.34
CA PHE A 312 -8.18 -15.15 -3.22
C PHE A 312 -6.70 -15.24 -2.83
N ILE A 313 -5.98 -14.13 -2.94
CA ILE A 313 -4.51 -14.10 -2.82
C ILE A 313 -4.14 -13.18 -1.66
N ALA A 314 -3.69 -13.76 -0.56
CA ALA A 314 -3.04 -12.99 0.49
C ALA A 314 -1.56 -12.83 0.12
N THR A 315 -1.13 -11.61 -0.16
CA THR A 315 0.21 -11.29 -0.68
C THR A 315 1.20 -11.06 0.46
N GLY A 316 2.41 -11.61 0.32
CA GLY A 316 3.52 -11.35 1.25
C GLY A 316 4.44 -10.24 0.74
N GLY A 317 5.17 -9.60 1.64
CA GLY A 317 6.19 -8.60 1.31
C GLY A 317 5.72 -7.40 0.49
N GLU A 318 4.49 -6.91 0.67
CA GLU A 318 4.05 -5.65 0.07
C GLU A 318 4.90 -4.49 0.60
N GLU A 319 4.96 -4.39 1.93
CA GLU A 319 5.55 -3.28 2.67
C GLU A 319 7.05 -3.24 2.43
N SER A 320 7.67 -4.41 2.57
CA SER A 320 9.09 -4.62 2.40
C SER A 320 9.48 -5.09 1.01
N GLY A 321 8.60 -4.94 0.00
CA GLY A 321 8.78 -4.93 -1.47
C GLY A 321 9.98 -5.63 -2.14
N ILE A 322 10.45 -5.12 -3.30
CA ILE A 322 11.53 -5.70 -4.11
C ILE A 322 12.54 -4.63 -4.53
N GLU A 323 13.83 -4.90 -4.34
CA GLU A 323 14.89 -3.96 -4.71
C GLU A 323 14.96 -3.72 -6.25
N ALA A 324 15.22 -2.46 -6.64
CA ALA A 324 15.59 -2.07 -8.00
C ALA A 324 14.56 -2.37 -9.12
N THR A 325 13.27 -2.34 -8.80
CA THR A 325 12.19 -2.44 -9.79
C THR A 325 11.30 -1.20 -9.78
N GLU A 326 10.51 -0.98 -10.85
CA GLU A 326 9.49 0.07 -10.91
C GLU A 326 8.29 -0.20 -9.98
N SER A 327 8.24 -1.41 -9.41
CA SER A 327 7.29 -1.84 -8.37
C SER A 327 8.14 -2.26 -7.18
N ASP A 328 8.87 -1.29 -6.63
CA ASP A 328 9.76 -1.48 -5.49
C ASP A 328 9.01 -1.86 -4.20
N TRP A 329 7.68 -1.76 -4.23
CA TRP A 329 6.68 -2.25 -3.29
C TRP A 329 5.96 -3.45 -3.93
N LEU A 330 5.12 -4.19 -3.19
CA LEU A 330 4.27 -5.25 -3.77
C LEU A 330 4.99 -6.56 -4.17
N ALA A 331 5.93 -7.06 -3.35
CA ALA A 331 6.75 -8.21 -3.73
C ALA A 331 5.94 -9.46 -4.09
N GLY A 332 4.91 -9.75 -3.28
CA GLY A 332 4.04 -10.89 -3.45
C GLY A 332 3.26 -10.84 -4.75
N SER A 333 2.57 -9.74 -5.06
CA SER A 333 1.83 -9.63 -6.31
C SER A 333 2.76 -9.59 -7.53
N HIS A 334 3.94 -8.96 -7.43
CA HIS A 334 4.93 -8.98 -8.51
C HIS A 334 5.42 -10.41 -8.82
N ALA A 335 5.78 -11.17 -7.77
CA ALA A 335 6.17 -12.56 -7.91
C ALA A 335 5.04 -13.41 -8.51
N PHE A 336 3.79 -13.15 -8.10
CA PHE A 336 2.62 -13.83 -8.63
C PHE A 336 2.43 -13.57 -10.13
N VAL A 337 2.39 -12.32 -10.58
CA VAL A 337 2.16 -12.00 -12.00
C VAL A 337 3.28 -12.47 -12.90
N THR A 338 4.50 -12.53 -12.37
CA THR A 338 5.67 -13.07 -13.07
C THR A 338 5.58 -14.59 -13.22
N ALA A 339 5.16 -15.29 -12.16
CA ALA A 339 5.02 -16.75 -12.16
C ALA A 339 3.79 -17.25 -12.91
N HIS A 340 2.73 -16.43 -12.97
CA HIS A 340 1.41 -16.79 -13.51
C HIS A 340 0.95 -15.90 -14.67
N PRO A 341 1.73 -15.76 -15.75
CA PRO A 341 1.31 -14.96 -16.90
C PRO A 341 0.09 -15.54 -17.62
N GLU A 342 -0.28 -16.80 -17.39
CA GLU A 342 -1.52 -17.42 -17.84
C GLU A 342 -2.75 -16.90 -17.10
N VAL A 343 -2.61 -16.51 -15.82
CA VAL A 343 -3.68 -15.93 -15.02
C VAL A 343 -3.90 -14.48 -15.46
N THR A 344 -2.84 -13.68 -15.50
CA THR A 344 -2.94 -12.25 -15.83
C THR A 344 -3.48 -12.00 -17.24
N ARG A 345 -3.02 -12.78 -18.24
CA ARG A 345 -3.52 -12.69 -19.63
C ARG A 345 -5.01 -12.99 -19.80
N ARG A 346 -5.64 -13.61 -18.80
CA ARG A 346 -7.07 -13.96 -18.80
C ARG A 346 -7.77 -13.50 -17.53
N LEU A 347 -7.24 -12.46 -16.91
CA LEU A 347 -7.81 -11.85 -15.71
C LEU A 347 -8.97 -10.95 -16.11
N ALA A 348 -10.18 -11.36 -15.76
CA ALA A 348 -11.38 -10.58 -16.00
C ALA A 348 -11.51 -9.41 -15.02
N PHE A 349 -11.16 -9.63 -13.76
CA PHE A 349 -11.30 -8.63 -12.71
C PHE A 349 -10.40 -8.92 -11.51
N GLU A 350 -9.88 -7.86 -10.91
CA GLU A 350 -9.20 -7.86 -9.63
C GLU A 350 -9.84 -6.86 -8.67
N PHE A 351 -10.03 -7.29 -7.43
CA PHE A 351 -10.47 -6.41 -6.35
C PHE A 351 -9.49 -6.46 -5.17
N ASN A 352 -8.78 -5.36 -4.95
CA ASN A 352 -7.87 -5.24 -3.83
C ASN A 352 -8.59 -4.68 -2.60
N LEU A 353 -8.29 -5.27 -1.44
CA LEU A 353 -8.92 -5.00 -0.15
C LEU A 353 -8.02 -4.20 0.81
N ASP A 354 -6.97 -3.58 0.29
CA ASP A 354 -6.05 -2.81 1.09
C ASP A 354 -6.75 -1.60 1.75
N GLY A 355 -6.45 -1.37 3.03
CA GLY A 355 -7.08 -0.32 3.83
C GLY A 355 -8.59 -0.51 4.07
N ALA A 356 -9.11 -1.74 4.00
CA ALA A 356 -10.53 -2.02 4.19
C ALA A 356 -11.07 -1.53 5.55
N GLY A 357 -12.28 -0.96 5.54
CA GLY A 357 -13.09 -0.77 6.72
C GLY A 357 -12.97 0.57 7.47
N TRP A 358 -11.99 1.42 7.14
CA TRP A 358 -11.72 2.69 7.84
C TRP A 358 -12.99 3.53 8.06
N PRO A 359 -13.19 4.24 9.19
CA PRO A 359 -14.50 4.72 9.61
C PRO A 359 -14.83 6.11 9.03
N SER A 360 -14.49 6.36 7.77
CA SER A 360 -14.81 7.62 7.10
C SER A 360 -16.23 7.61 6.52
N GLN A 361 -16.89 8.76 6.57
CA GLN A 361 -18.21 8.92 5.94
C GLN A 361 -18.11 8.89 4.41
N ARG A 362 -17.01 9.42 3.87
CA ARG A 362 -16.74 9.53 2.44
C ARG A 362 -15.37 8.94 2.07
N GLY A 363 -15.22 8.59 0.81
CA GLY A 363 -13.98 8.02 0.28
C GLY A 363 -13.94 8.01 -1.24
N TYR A 364 -13.02 7.23 -1.76
CA TYR A 364 -12.83 7.01 -3.18
C TYR A 364 -12.90 5.53 -3.51
N LEU A 365 -13.51 5.21 -4.66
CA LEU A 365 -13.29 3.94 -5.33
C LEU A 365 -12.34 4.18 -6.49
N HIS A 366 -11.19 3.53 -6.43
CA HIS A 366 -10.17 3.57 -7.48
C HIS A 366 -10.42 2.44 -8.45
N ALA A 367 -10.34 2.71 -9.75
CA ALA A 367 -10.59 1.72 -10.78
C ALA A 367 -9.72 1.99 -12.03
N THR A 368 -9.42 0.91 -12.77
CA THR A 368 -8.94 1.06 -14.14
C THR A 368 -9.99 1.79 -14.98
N VAL A 369 -9.53 2.58 -15.96
CA VAL A 369 -10.40 3.48 -16.73
C VAL A 369 -11.55 2.75 -17.41
N ASP A 370 -11.27 1.57 -17.97
CA ASP A 370 -12.22 0.69 -18.63
C ASP A 370 -13.30 0.13 -17.70
N ASN A 371 -13.07 0.14 -16.39
CA ASN A 371 -13.95 -0.44 -15.38
C ASN A 371 -14.80 0.61 -14.61
N VAL A 372 -14.59 1.91 -14.87
CA VAL A 372 -15.24 3.00 -14.13
C VAL A 372 -16.77 2.94 -14.20
N ALA A 373 -17.34 2.70 -15.39
CA ALA A 373 -18.78 2.64 -15.57
C ALA A 373 -19.40 1.47 -14.78
N PHE A 374 -18.76 0.30 -14.81
CA PHE A 374 -19.16 -0.86 -14.05
C PHE A 374 -19.16 -0.57 -12.54
N GLN A 375 -18.07 0.00 -12.02
CA GLN A 375 -17.98 0.34 -10.60
C GLN A 375 -19.01 1.39 -10.18
N ARG A 376 -19.36 2.34 -11.06
CA ARG A 376 -20.43 3.32 -10.80
C ARG A 376 -21.76 2.63 -10.59
N GLN A 377 -22.06 1.61 -11.38
CA GLN A 377 -23.28 0.82 -11.23
C GLN A 377 -23.26 0.01 -9.92
N ILE A 378 -22.13 -0.62 -9.57
CA ILE A 378 -21.95 -1.29 -8.28
C ILE A 378 -22.28 -0.35 -7.11
N LEU A 379 -21.70 0.85 -7.10
CA LEU A 379 -21.94 1.84 -6.04
C LEU A 379 -23.40 2.31 -6.01
N ALA A 380 -24.04 2.53 -7.17
CA ALA A 380 -25.44 2.95 -7.22
C ALA A 380 -26.38 1.88 -6.65
N ASP A 381 -26.13 0.62 -6.99
CA ASP A 381 -26.96 -0.52 -6.58
C ASP A 381 -26.77 -0.87 -5.09
N LEU A 382 -25.61 -0.56 -4.53
CA LEU A 382 -25.30 -0.68 -3.11
C LEU A 382 -25.66 0.56 -2.27
N ASP A 383 -26.20 1.62 -2.88
CA ASP A 383 -26.51 2.89 -2.22
C ASP A 383 -25.27 3.62 -1.65
N LEU A 384 -24.13 3.47 -2.34
CA LEU A 384 -22.83 4.04 -1.95
C LEU A 384 -22.35 5.16 -2.87
N ALA A 385 -23.08 5.47 -3.95
CA ALA A 385 -22.71 6.50 -4.93
C ALA A 385 -22.59 7.92 -4.33
N THR A 386 -23.23 8.21 -3.20
CA THR A 386 -23.11 9.49 -2.48
C THR A 386 -21.94 9.53 -1.49
N ARG A 387 -21.38 8.35 -1.15
CA ARG A 387 -20.30 8.19 -0.18
C ARG A 387 -18.94 8.05 -0.86
N LEU A 388 -18.89 7.39 -2.01
CA LEU A 388 -17.65 7.06 -2.72
C LEU A 388 -17.62 7.74 -4.09
N ASP A 389 -16.63 8.62 -4.28
CA ASP A 389 -16.35 9.20 -5.59
C ASP A 389 -15.42 8.26 -6.37
N ILE A 390 -15.68 8.01 -7.64
CA ILE A 390 -14.81 7.13 -8.45
C ILE A 390 -13.61 7.91 -9.00
N ARG A 391 -12.42 7.31 -8.88
CA ARG A 391 -11.17 7.81 -9.46
C ARG A 391 -10.67 6.83 -10.53
N PRO A 392 -10.45 7.29 -11.79
CA PRO A 392 -9.93 6.46 -12.87
C PRO A 392 -8.41 6.29 -12.75
N ASN A 393 -7.95 5.74 -11.64
CA ASN A 393 -6.55 5.43 -11.38
C ASN A 393 -6.42 4.16 -10.55
N ILE A 394 -5.33 3.45 -10.75
CA ILE A 394 -4.83 2.43 -9.83
C ILE A 394 -3.45 2.90 -9.39
N SER A 395 -3.23 2.93 -8.08
CA SER A 395 -1.98 3.42 -7.51
C SER A 395 -0.95 2.29 -7.42
N SER A 396 0.32 2.61 -7.61
CA SER A 396 1.44 1.66 -7.55
C SER A 396 1.85 1.27 -6.12
N ASN A 397 1.10 1.70 -5.12
CA ASN A 397 1.33 1.40 -3.70
C ASN A 397 0.32 0.38 -3.14
N VAL A 398 -0.43 -0.31 -4.02
CA VAL A 398 -1.33 -1.41 -3.63
C VAL A 398 -1.21 -2.53 -4.66
N ASP A 399 -1.44 -3.78 -4.26
CA ASP A 399 -1.25 -4.96 -5.13
C ASP A 399 -2.08 -4.95 -6.43
N ALA A 400 -3.18 -4.19 -6.46
CA ALA A 400 -3.99 -3.97 -7.66
C ALA A 400 -3.17 -3.43 -8.86
N TRP A 401 -2.05 -2.75 -8.60
CA TRP A 401 -1.15 -2.28 -9.66
C TRP A 401 -0.60 -3.42 -10.52
N ASN A 402 -0.07 -4.46 -9.87
CA ASN A 402 0.56 -5.57 -10.58
C ASN A 402 -0.48 -6.40 -11.34
N LEU A 403 -1.64 -6.66 -10.75
CA LEU A 403 -2.68 -7.47 -11.39
C LEU A 403 -3.43 -6.67 -12.46
N GLY A 404 -3.71 -5.39 -12.19
CA GLY A 404 -4.45 -4.51 -13.08
C GLY A 404 -3.59 -3.86 -14.16
N ILE A 405 -2.71 -2.93 -13.77
CA ILE A 405 -1.94 -2.11 -14.72
C ILE A 405 -0.85 -2.91 -15.43
N VAL A 406 -0.06 -3.70 -14.69
CA VAL A 406 0.99 -4.54 -15.28
C VAL A 406 0.40 -5.80 -15.93
N GLY A 407 -0.54 -6.45 -15.24
CA GLY A 407 -1.16 -7.71 -15.68
C GLY A 407 -2.24 -7.55 -16.75
N GLY A 408 -2.81 -6.35 -16.91
CA GLY A 408 -3.80 -6.01 -17.93
C GLY A 408 -5.26 -6.33 -17.56
N GLY A 409 -5.53 -6.74 -16.32
CA GLY A 409 -6.91 -6.98 -15.84
C GLY A 409 -7.63 -5.68 -15.47
N ALA A 410 -8.97 -5.71 -15.53
CA ALA A 410 -9.76 -4.65 -14.90
C ALA A 410 -9.55 -4.73 -13.38
N ALA A 411 -9.27 -3.60 -12.71
CA ALA A 411 -8.99 -3.60 -11.27
C ALA A 411 -9.80 -2.53 -10.53
N ALA A 412 -10.03 -2.75 -9.24
CA ALA A 412 -10.59 -1.75 -8.35
C ALA A 412 -10.21 -1.95 -6.87
N TYR A 413 -10.19 -0.87 -6.11
CA TYR A 413 -10.05 -0.88 -4.65
C TYR A 413 -10.71 0.36 -4.04
N VAL A 414 -10.90 0.36 -2.72
CA VAL A 414 -11.60 1.44 -2.01
C VAL A 414 -10.66 2.09 -1.01
N THR A 415 -10.67 3.42 -0.94
CA THR A 415 -10.03 4.18 0.14
C THR A 415 -11.06 5.03 0.85
N TRP A 416 -11.29 4.75 2.11
CA TRP A 416 -12.20 5.52 2.95
C TRP A 416 -11.50 6.77 3.50
N ARG A 417 -11.06 7.67 2.62
CA ARG A 417 -10.39 8.93 3.01
C ARG A 417 -11.04 10.11 2.31
N GLU A 418 -11.41 11.12 3.08
CA GLU A 418 -11.96 12.35 2.53
C GLU A 418 -10.83 13.30 2.14
N ALA A 419 -10.62 13.57 0.85
CA ALA A 419 -9.57 14.50 0.39
C ALA A 419 -10.08 15.95 0.26
N ARG A 420 -11.09 16.34 1.04
CA ARG A 420 -11.48 17.76 1.13
C ARG A 420 -10.45 18.52 1.97
N PRO A 421 -10.04 19.75 1.60
CA PRO A 421 -9.02 20.50 2.34
C PRO A 421 -9.35 20.76 3.82
N ASP A 422 -10.62 20.73 4.19
CA ASP A 422 -11.15 20.97 5.54
C ASP A 422 -11.48 19.68 6.32
N ALA A 423 -11.40 18.50 5.67
CA ALA A 423 -11.68 17.25 6.34
C ALA A 423 -10.46 16.79 7.16
N PRO A 424 -10.66 16.32 8.41
CA PRO A 424 -9.56 15.79 9.21
C PRO A 424 -9.05 14.49 8.60
N ASP A 425 -7.74 14.42 8.37
CA ASP A 425 -7.07 13.17 8.00
C ASP A 425 -6.91 12.31 9.25
N LEU A 426 -7.74 11.29 9.39
CA LEU A 426 -7.72 10.40 10.56
C LEU A 426 -6.78 9.20 10.35
N PHE A 427 -6.52 8.81 9.10
CA PHE A 427 -5.68 7.66 8.79
C PHE A 427 -4.18 8.02 8.81
N GLY A 428 -3.80 9.12 8.16
CA GLY A 428 -2.40 9.56 8.09
C GLY A 428 -1.68 9.62 9.45
N PRO A 429 -2.32 10.10 10.54
CA PRO A 429 -1.75 10.11 11.88
C PRO A 429 -1.36 8.75 12.47
N ILE A 430 -2.00 7.65 12.04
CA ILE A 430 -1.75 6.30 12.57
C ILE A 430 -0.97 5.40 11.61
N TYR A 431 -0.98 5.71 10.31
CA TYR A 431 -0.37 4.91 9.24
C TYR A 431 1.09 4.56 9.52
N HIS A 432 1.39 3.25 9.57
CA HIS A 432 2.68 2.66 9.93
C HIS A 432 3.24 3.16 11.27
N THR A 433 2.39 3.30 12.28
CA THR A 433 2.81 3.70 13.62
C THR A 433 2.37 2.68 14.66
N GLN A 434 2.92 2.81 15.87
CA GLN A 434 2.44 2.04 17.02
C GLN A 434 0.96 2.29 17.40
N ALA A 435 0.32 3.30 16.79
CA ALA A 435 -1.09 3.61 17.00
C ALA A 435 -2.01 2.90 16.00
N ASP A 436 -1.47 2.22 14.99
CA ASP A 436 -2.24 1.35 14.11
C ASP A 436 -2.56 0.02 14.80
N VAL A 437 -3.51 0.10 15.73
CA VAL A 437 -3.99 -1.00 16.57
C VAL A 437 -5.47 -1.22 16.34
N TYR A 438 -5.95 -2.40 16.73
CA TYR A 438 -7.35 -2.74 16.56
C TYR A 438 -8.24 -1.94 17.51
N ASP A 439 -9.18 -1.20 16.94
CA ASP A 439 -10.34 -0.64 17.62
C ASP A 439 -11.57 -0.90 16.75
N PRO A 440 -12.60 -1.62 17.21
CA PRO A 440 -13.79 -1.89 16.40
C PRO A 440 -14.48 -0.61 15.88
N ALA A 441 -14.34 0.53 16.57
CA ALA A 441 -14.86 1.81 16.11
C ALA A 441 -14.15 2.32 14.84
N HIS A 442 -12.93 1.84 14.55
CA HIS A 442 -12.19 2.17 13.34
C HIS A 442 -12.62 1.36 12.11
N PHE A 443 -13.44 0.32 12.25
CA PHE A 443 -13.71 -0.63 11.17
C PHE A 443 -15.20 -0.68 10.76
N THR A 444 -15.88 0.47 10.81
CA THR A 444 -17.33 0.56 10.56
C THR A 444 -17.73 0.34 9.10
N ASN A 445 -16.79 0.48 8.16
CA ASN A 445 -17.06 0.30 6.73
C ASN A 445 -16.73 -1.09 6.19
N LEU A 446 -16.25 -2.03 7.01
CA LEU A 446 -15.85 -3.39 6.54
C LEU A 446 -16.94 -4.05 5.70
N ILE A 447 -18.20 -3.93 6.11
CA ILE A 447 -19.33 -4.51 5.38
C ILE A 447 -19.52 -3.90 4.00
N HIS A 448 -19.15 -2.63 3.79
CA HIS A 448 -19.26 -1.96 2.51
C HIS A 448 -18.17 -2.43 1.54
N ASP A 449 -16.92 -2.53 2.00
CA ASP A 449 -15.82 -3.08 1.19
C ASP A 449 -16.11 -4.52 0.75
N LEU A 450 -16.57 -5.35 1.69
CA LEU A 450 -17.01 -6.72 1.43
C LEU A 450 -18.15 -6.79 0.40
N LYS A 451 -19.14 -5.90 0.49
CA LYS A 451 -20.27 -5.86 -0.45
C LYS A 451 -19.84 -5.40 -1.85
N ILE A 452 -18.98 -4.39 -1.95
CA ILE A 452 -18.44 -3.91 -3.23
C ILE A 452 -17.68 -5.04 -3.92
N GLY A 453 -16.73 -5.66 -3.21
CA GLY A 453 -15.94 -6.78 -3.73
C GLY A 453 -16.83 -7.97 -4.14
N ALA A 454 -17.74 -8.40 -3.27
CA ALA A 454 -18.61 -9.54 -3.55
C ALA A 454 -19.55 -9.29 -4.75
N LEU A 455 -20.16 -8.10 -4.85
CA LEU A 455 -21.03 -7.78 -5.98
C LEU A 455 -20.23 -7.65 -7.29
N GLY A 456 -19.03 -7.06 -7.23
CA GLY A 456 -18.10 -6.99 -8.35
C GLY A 456 -17.74 -8.38 -8.87
N ILE A 457 -17.34 -9.29 -7.99
CA ILE A 457 -17.02 -10.70 -8.33
C ILE A 457 -18.23 -11.40 -8.96
N LEU A 458 -19.42 -11.33 -8.35
CA LEU A 458 -20.62 -12.00 -8.85
C LEU A 458 -21.00 -11.55 -10.27
N ARG A 459 -20.93 -10.24 -10.53
CA ARG A 459 -21.29 -9.68 -11.84
C ARG A 459 -20.23 -9.95 -12.89
N MET A 460 -18.96 -9.91 -12.52
CA MET A 460 -17.86 -10.30 -13.42
C MET A 460 -17.91 -11.80 -13.74
N ASP A 461 -18.31 -12.65 -12.79
CA ASP A 461 -18.46 -14.09 -13.03
C ASP A 461 -19.63 -14.40 -13.97
N THR A 462 -20.77 -13.74 -13.74
CA THR A 462 -22.00 -14.01 -14.51
C THR A 462 -22.02 -13.32 -15.87
N ALA A 463 -21.21 -12.29 -16.09
CA ALA A 463 -21.14 -11.57 -17.36
C ALA A 463 -20.81 -12.51 -18.53
N ILE A 464 -21.65 -12.49 -19.58
CA ILE A 464 -21.35 -13.17 -20.85
C ILE A 464 -20.22 -12.42 -21.56
N ALA A 465 -20.29 -11.09 -21.58
CA ALA A 465 -19.23 -10.23 -22.03
C ALA A 465 -18.87 -9.23 -20.93
N LEU A 466 -17.57 -9.10 -20.63
CA LEU A 466 -17.10 -8.33 -19.49
C LEU A 466 -17.55 -6.86 -19.58
N PRO A 467 -18.09 -6.26 -18.50
CA PRO A 467 -18.68 -4.92 -18.51
C PRO A 467 -17.64 -3.77 -18.57
N ILE A 468 -16.62 -3.90 -19.41
CA ILE A 468 -15.55 -2.91 -19.61
C ILE A 468 -15.83 -1.98 -20.80
N ALA A 469 -15.22 -0.79 -20.82
CA ALA A 469 -15.39 0.21 -21.88
C ALA A 469 -14.04 0.65 -22.44
N LEU A 470 -13.64 0.09 -23.59
CA LEU A 470 -12.38 0.47 -24.24
C LEU A 470 -12.42 1.89 -24.81
N THR A 471 -13.62 2.38 -25.17
CA THR A 471 -13.78 3.79 -25.58
C THR A 471 -13.47 4.77 -24.45
N ASP A 472 -13.68 4.38 -23.20
CA ASP A 472 -13.38 5.24 -22.04
C ASP A 472 -11.86 5.38 -21.86
N VAL A 473 -11.11 4.30 -22.12
CA VAL A 473 -9.63 4.33 -22.19
C VAL A 473 -9.17 5.30 -23.26
N ALA A 474 -9.76 5.24 -24.46
CA ALA A 474 -9.41 6.14 -25.55
C ALA A 474 -9.67 7.62 -25.19
N ALA A 475 -10.81 7.89 -24.55
CA ALA A 475 -11.16 9.24 -24.11
C ALA A 475 -10.18 9.77 -23.04
N TRP A 476 -9.80 8.91 -22.08
CA TRP A 476 -8.82 9.25 -21.06
C TRP A 476 -7.44 9.54 -21.66
N VAL A 477 -6.94 8.69 -22.57
CA VAL A 477 -5.67 8.92 -23.27
C VAL A 477 -5.72 10.24 -24.06
N SER A 478 -6.82 10.54 -24.74
CA SER A 478 -6.99 11.81 -25.46
C SER A 478 -6.80 13.02 -24.55
N GLN A 479 -7.43 13.02 -23.37
CA GLN A 479 -7.33 14.11 -22.40
C GLN A 479 -5.90 14.26 -21.86
N SER A 480 -5.22 13.13 -21.59
CA SER A 480 -3.81 13.14 -21.17
C SER A 480 -2.91 13.74 -22.24
N LEU A 481 -3.09 13.35 -23.52
CA LEU A 481 -2.33 13.93 -24.64
C LEU A 481 -2.61 15.43 -24.82
N ASP A 482 -3.85 15.89 -24.58
CA ASP A 482 -4.17 17.32 -24.62
C ASP A 482 -3.47 18.10 -23.50
N SER A 483 -3.42 17.51 -22.29
CA SER A 483 -2.69 18.09 -21.15
C SER A 483 -1.20 18.20 -21.43
N ASP A 484 -0.60 17.14 -21.96
CA ASP A 484 0.83 17.10 -22.27
C ASP A 484 1.19 18.03 -23.44
N ALA A 485 0.36 18.09 -24.49
CA ALA A 485 0.56 19.02 -25.60
C ALA A 485 0.49 20.49 -25.15
N ALA A 486 -0.31 20.81 -24.13
CA ALA A 486 -0.35 22.16 -23.56
C ALA A 486 0.96 22.54 -22.82
N ARG A 487 1.67 21.54 -22.26
CA ARG A 487 2.93 21.69 -21.51
C ARG A 487 4.17 21.62 -22.41
N ALA A 488 4.17 20.73 -23.40
CA ALA A 488 5.30 20.45 -24.29
C ALA A 488 5.04 20.99 -25.70
N ARG A 489 5.07 22.32 -25.85
CA ARG A 489 4.67 23.01 -27.09
C ARG A 489 5.59 22.76 -28.29
N ASP A 490 6.83 22.36 -28.04
CA ASP A 490 7.85 22.08 -29.07
C ASP A 490 7.91 20.60 -29.49
N VAL A 491 6.98 19.77 -28.99
CA VAL A 491 6.89 18.34 -29.29
C VAL A 491 5.62 18.08 -30.10
N SER A 492 5.73 17.40 -31.24
CA SER A 492 4.55 16.96 -31.99
C SER A 492 3.93 15.71 -31.35
N PHE A 493 2.61 15.73 -31.18
CA PHE A 493 1.80 14.61 -30.70
C PHE A 493 1.02 13.92 -31.83
N ASP A 494 1.27 14.26 -33.10
CA ASP A 494 0.46 13.79 -34.23
C ASP A 494 0.50 12.26 -34.40
N ALA A 495 1.67 11.65 -34.17
CA ALA A 495 1.81 10.20 -34.23
C ALA A 495 0.97 9.51 -33.14
N ALA A 496 1.03 10.02 -31.90
CA ALA A 496 0.22 9.52 -30.79
C ALA A 496 -1.28 9.70 -31.07
N ARG A 497 -1.69 10.84 -31.62
CA ARG A 497 -3.10 11.09 -31.99
C ARG A 497 -3.59 10.18 -33.11
N ARG A 498 -2.75 9.88 -34.12
CA ARG A 498 -3.09 8.90 -35.17
C ARG A 498 -3.22 7.48 -34.60
N ALA A 499 -2.31 7.08 -33.72
CA ALA A 499 -2.40 5.78 -33.04
C ALA A 499 -3.67 5.69 -32.18
N LEU A 500 -3.99 6.75 -31.43
CA LEU A 500 -5.20 6.83 -30.62
C LEU A 500 -6.48 6.76 -31.47
N ALA A 501 -6.51 7.43 -32.63
CA ALA A 501 -7.65 7.34 -33.56
C ALA A 501 -7.85 5.92 -34.09
N ALA A 502 -6.76 5.20 -34.41
CA ALA A 502 -6.84 3.80 -34.82
C ALA A 502 -7.36 2.91 -33.68
N PHE A 503 -6.87 3.11 -32.45
CA PHE A 503 -7.36 2.42 -31.26
C PHE A 503 -8.84 2.69 -31.00
N LEU A 504 -9.28 3.95 -31.06
CA LEU A 504 -10.67 4.35 -30.81
C LEU A 504 -11.64 3.67 -31.80
N ASN A 505 -11.28 3.59 -33.09
CA ASN A 505 -12.11 2.91 -34.08
C ASN A 505 -12.30 1.42 -33.74
N GLU A 506 -11.24 0.75 -33.29
CA GLU A 506 -11.29 -0.65 -32.89
C GLU A 506 -12.04 -0.85 -31.57
N ALA A 507 -11.81 0.01 -30.59
CA ALA A 507 -12.54 0.04 -29.32
C ALA A 507 -14.05 0.19 -29.55
N GLN A 508 -14.47 1.10 -30.42
CA GLN A 508 -15.89 1.27 -30.78
C GLN A 508 -16.49 0.00 -31.41
N ARG A 509 -15.73 -0.69 -32.26
CA ARG A 509 -16.16 -1.95 -32.89
C ARG A 509 -16.34 -3.05 -31.84
N ILE A 510 -15.39 -3.20 -30.93
CA ILE A 510 -15.42 -4.19 -29.85
C ILE A 510 -16.56 -3.88 -28.87
N ASP A 511 -16.69 -2.64 -28.41
CA ASP A 511 -17.74 -2.24 -27.46
C ASP A 511 -19.14 -2.37 -28.07
N ALA A 512 -19.31 -2.08 -29.37
CA ALA A 512 -20.58 -2.31 -30.06
C ALA A 512 -20.89 -3.81 -30.25
N ALA A 513 -19.88 -4.65 -30.49
CA ALA A 513 -20.07 -6.11 -30.52
C ALA A 513 -20.47 -6.64 -29.15
N ARG A 514 -19.79 -6.19 -28.08
CA ARG A 514 -20.10 -6.52 -26.69
C ARG A 514 -21.54 -6.19 -26.32
N LYS A 515 -22.00 -4.96 -26.61
CA LYS A 515 -23.38 -4.50 -26.32
C LYS A 515 -24.47 -5.32 -27.02
N ARG A 516 -24.14 -6.09 -28.06
CA ARG A 516 -25.09 -7.00 -28.73
C ARG A 516 -25.18 -8.38 -28.06
N LEU A 517 -24.22 -8.73 -27.21
CA LEU A 517 -24.16 -9.99 -26.46
C LEU A 517 -24.79 -9.89 -25.06
N THR A 518 -24.93 -8.66 -24.55
CA THR A 518 -25.53 -8.29 -23.26
C THR A 518 -26.93 -7.75 -23.46
#